data_AF-A0A931RK99-F1
#
_entry.id   AF-A0A931RK99-F1
#
_cell.length_a   1.000
_cell.length_b   1.000
_cell.length_c   1.000
_cell.angle_alpha   90.00
_cell.angle_beta   90.00
_cell.angle_gamma   90.00
#
_symmetry.space_group_name_H-M   'P 1'
#
loop_
_entity.id
_entity.type
_entity.pdbx_description
1 polymer ?
#
loop_
_entity_poly.entity_id
_entity_poly.type
_entity_poly.pdbx_seq_one_letter_code
_entity_poly.pdbx_strand_id
1 'polypeptide(L)'
;EKNSSEIEKITTKQAFFIGLCQSVSIVPGVSRAAASIIGGLFVGAKRKTAVEFSFLLAVPTMLAATGLDLIKSDFSFSGNEYGLLAIGFLGSFIVAIGAVKFLLQFVQTHTFIPFGIYRIILSILFLLFIT
;
A
#
# COMPACT_ATOMS: atom_id res chain seq x y z
N GLU A 1 18.28 22.41 -14.19
CA GLU A 1 18.48 21.46 -13.07
C GLU A 1 18.00 22.06 -11.75
N LYS A 2 16.76 21.77 -11.30
CA LYS A 2 16.33 21.95 -9.90
C LYS A 2 14.89 21.46 -9.69
N ASN A 3 14.71 20.15 -9.70
CA ASN A 3 13.72 19.45 -8.86
C ASN A 3 13.97 17.95 -9.03
N SER A 4 15.16 17.48 -8.65
CA SER A 4 15.29 16.05 -8.35
C SER A 4 14.27 15.76 -7.26
N SER A 5 13.28 14.93 -7.57
CA SER A 5 12.19 14.64 -6.64
C SER A 5 12.81 14.16 -5.33
N GLU A 6 12.26 14.55 -4.16
CA GLU A 6 12.85 14.15 -2.86
C GLU A 6 12.95 12.61 -2.73
N ILE A 7 12.20 11.87 -3.55
CA ILE A 7 12.26 10.42 -3.71
C ILE A 7 13.61 9.97 -4.27
N GLU A 8 14.17 10.68 -5.25
CA GLU A 8 15.48 10.37 -5.86
C GLU A 8 16.64 10.48 -4.84
N LYS A 9 16.43 11.17 -3.72
CA LYS A 9 17.41 11.27 -2.63
C LYS A 9 17.40 10.07 -1.69
N ILE A 10 16.44 9.14 -1.83
CA ILE A 10 16.43 7.90 -1.06
C ILE A 10 17.63 7.05 -1.50
N THR A 11 18.54 6.82 -0.56
CA THR A 11 19.72 5.98 -0.81
C THR A 11 19.32 4.51 -0.93
N THR A 12 20.14 3.71 -1.61
CA THR A 12 19.92 2.25 -1.73
C THR A 12 19.82 1.56 -0.36
N LYS A 13 20.59 2.01 0.63
CA LYS A 13 20.51 1.49 2.01
C LYS A 13 19.15 1.76 2.65
N GLN A 14 18.61 2.98 2.48
CA GLN A 14 17.28 3.34 2.96
C GLN A 14 16.21 2.53 2.22
N ALA A 15 16.28 2.43 0.89
CA ALA A 15 15.36 1.64 0.08
C ALA A 15 15.33 0.16 0.50
N PHE A 16 16.50 -0.43 0.74
CA PHE A 16 16.62 -1.80 1.23
C PHE A 16 15.95 -1.98 2.60
N PHE A 17 16.22 -1.08 3.55
CA PHE A 17 15.58 -1.14 4.87
C PHE A 17 14.05 -0.96 4.80
N ILE A 18 13.56 -0.06 3.94
CA ILE A 18 12.12 0.11 3.71
C ILE A 18 11.52 -1.20 3.16
N GLY A 19 12.22 -1.89 2.25
CA GLY A 19 11.82 -3.20 1.74
C GLY A 19 11.77 -4.28 2.84
N LEU A 20 12.74 -4.30 3.75
CA LEU A 20 12.71 -5.17 4.93
C LEU A 20 11.49 -4.88 5.82
N CYS A 21 11.20 -3.60 6.11
CA CYS A 21 9.99 -3.24 6.85
C CYS A 21 8.73 -3.70 6.10
N GLN A 22 8.68 -3.54 4.77
CA GLN A 22 7.55 -3.98 3.97
C GLN A 22 7.34 -5.50 4.06
N SER A 23 8.39 -6.32 4.19
CA SER A 23 8.25 -7.78 4.27
C SER A 23 7.34 -8.26 5.41
N VAL A 24 7.21 -7.47 6.49
CA VAL A 24 6.28 -7.73 7.60
C VAL A 24 4.82 -7.76 7.13
N SER A 25 4.51 -7.13 6.00
CA SER A 25 3.16 -7.14 5.40
C SER A 25 2.75 -8.49 4.82
N ILE A 26 3.60 -9.51 4.90
CA ILE A 26 3.20 -10.89 4.59
C ILE A 26 2.20 -11.44 5.62
N VAL A 27 2.20 -10.90 6.85
CA VAL A 27 1.22 -11.24 7.87
C VAL A 27 -0.14 -10.63 7.48
N PRO A 28 -1.19 -11.46 7.25
CA PRO A 28 -2.50 -10.95 6.85
C PRO A 28 -3.04 -9.91 7.85
N GLY A 29 -3.60 -8.83 7.33
CA GLY A 29 -4.08 -7.70 8.14
C GLY A 29 -3.01 -6.64 8.44
N VAL A 30 -1.72 -6.93 8.25
CA VAL A 30 -0.68 -5.90 8.25
C VAL A 30 -0.76 -5.10 6.95
N SER A 31 -1.09 -3.82 7.05
CA SER A 31 -1.10 -2.92 5.90
C SER A 31 0.30 -2.75 5.32
N ARG A 32 0.48 -3.23 4.08
CA ARG A 32 1.70 -3.01 3.29
C ARG A 32 2.12 -1.55 3.28
N ALA A 33 1.21 -0.65 2.91
CA ALA A 33 1.52 0.77 2.79
C ALA A 33 1.99 1.35 4.13
N ALA A 34 1.36 0.99 5.25
CA ALA A 34 1.81 1.44 6.56
C ALA A 34 3.22 0.91 6.90
N ALA A 35 3.51 -0.36 6.62
CA ALA A 35 4.80 -0.97 6.92
C ALA A 35 5.96 -0.28 6.18
N SER A 36 5.79 -0.01 4.88
CA SER A 36 6.78 0.73 4.07
C SER A 36 6.86 2.21 4.41
N ILE A 37 5.73 2.90 4.65
CA ILE A 37 5.73 4.32 5.02
C ILE A 37 6.44 4.51 6.37
N ILE A 38 6.07 3.72 7.38
CA ILE A 38 6.69 3.79 8.71
C ILE A 38 8.18 3.45 8.63
N GLY A 39 8.56 2.43 7.85
CA GLY A 39 9.96 2.14 7.56
C GLY A 39 10.70 3.34 6.93
N GLY A 40 10.04 4.04 6.00
CA GLY A 40 10.56 5.27 5.38
C GLY A 40 10.77 6.39 6.40
N LEU A 41 9.82 6.57 7.31
CA LEU A 41 9.94 7.56 8.40
C LEU A 41 11.07 7.20 9.37
N PHE A 42 11.24 5.91 9.70
CA PHE A 42 12.32 5.44 10.57
C PHE A 42 13.71 5.72 10.00
N VAL A 43 13.87 5.66 8.67
CA VAL A 43 15.14 5.99 8.00
C VAL A 43 15.29 7.48 7.65
N GLY A 44 14.41 8.33 8.19
CA GLY A 44 14.50 9.79 8.09
C GLY A 44 13.88 10.39 6.83
N ALA A 45 13.11 9.62 6.03
CA ALA A 45 12.40 10.19 4.89
C ALA A 45 11.26 11.11 5.37
N LYS A 46 10.98 12.17 4.61
CA LYS A 46 9.80 13.03 4.85
C LYS A 46 8.52 12.22 4.59
N ARG A 47 7.44 12.52 5.30
CA ARG A 47 6.15 11.81 5.15
C ARG A 47 5.68 11.69 3.70
N LYS A 48 5.70 12.81 2.96
CA LYS A 48 5.32 12.82 1.55
C LYS A 48 6.21 11.87 0.72
N THR A 49 7.51 11.98 0.86
CA THR A 49 8.50 11.12 0.18
C THR A 49 8.32 9.64 0.53
N ALA A 50 8.08 9.31 1.80
CA ALA A 50 7.85 7.95 2.25
C ALA A 50 6.57 7.34 1.65
N VAL A 51 5.50 8.15 1.52
CA VAL A 51 4.24 7.75 0.88
C VAL A 51 4.43 7.54 -0.61
N GLU A 52 5.09 8.47 -1.30
CA GLU A 52 5.36 8.35 -2.74
C GLU A 52 6.24 7.13 -3.03
N PHE A 53 7.32 6.93 -2.25
CA PHE A 53 8.17 5.75 -2.37
C PHE A 53 7.40 4.46 -2.11
N SER A 54 6.54 4.44 -1.07
CA SER A 54 5.69 3.28 -0.78
C SER A 54 4.73 2.94 -1.93
N PHE A 55 4.20 3.93 -2.64
CA PHE A 55 3.33 3.70 -3.79
C PHE A 55 4.12 3.23 -5.02
N LEU A 56 5.34 3.73 -5.23
CA LEU A 56 6.21 3.22 -6.29
C LEU A 56 6.64 1.79 -6.02
N LEU A 57 7.04 1.47 -4.79
CA LEU A 57 7.38 0.12 -4.35
C LEU A 57 6.18 -0.83 -4.47
N ALA A 58 4.96 -0.30 -4.36
CA ALA A 58 3.74 -1.08 -4.47
C ALA A 58 3.51 -1.69 -5.85
N VAL A 59 3.93 -1.00 -6.91
CA VAL A 59 3.69 -1.44 -8.29
C VAL A 59 4.34 -2.80 -8.57
N PRO A 60 5.67 -2.99 -8.47
CA PRO A 60 6.29 -4.28 -8.73
C PRO A 60 5.86 -5.35 -7.73
N THR A 61 5.64 -4.98 -6.47
CA THR A 61 5.33 -5.96 -5.40
C THR A 61 3.91 -6.51 -5.50
N MET A 62 2.92 -5.67 -5.77
CA MET A 62 1.54 -6.13 -5.98
C MET A 62 1.39 -6.83 -7.32
N LEU A 63 2.05 -6.36 -8.38
CA LEU A 63 2.00 -7.05 -9.66
C LEU A 63 2.56 -8.47 -9.54
N ALA A 64 3.68 -8.65 -8.83
CA ALA A 64 4.24 -9.97 -8.57
C ALA A 64 3.31 -10.85 -7.72
N ALA A 65 2.75 -10.30 -6.63
CA ALA A 65 1.83 -11.03 -5.75
C ALA A 65 0.54 -11.45 -6.48
N THR A 66 -0.15 -10.50 -7.11
CA THR A 66 -1.39 -10.75 -7.86
C THR A 66 -1.14 -11.66 -9.07
N GLY A 67 -0.01 -11.51 -9.77
CA GLY A 67 0.36 -12.40 -10.87
C GLY A 67 0.58 -13.83 -10.39
N LEU A 68 1.25 -14.01 -9.25
CA LEU A 68 1.42 -15.33 -8.64
C LEU A 68 0.09 -15.94 -8.21
N ASP A 69 -0.80 -15.15 -7.62
CA ASP A 69 -2.12 -15.62 -7.19
C ASP A 69 -3.00 -16.04 -8.38
N LEU A 70 -2.95 -15.31 -9.50
CA LEU A 70 -3.66 -15.68 -10.73
C LEU A 70 -3.13 -16.97 -11.37
N ILE A 71 -1.80 -17.17 -11.35
CA ILE A 71 -1.19 -18.41 -11.83
C ILE A 71 -1.62 -19.58 -10.93
N LYS A 72 -1.60 -19.39 -9.61
CA LYS A 72 -2.01 -20.42 -8.65
C LYS A 72 -3.50 -20.75 -8.70
N SER A 73 -4.34 -19.86 -9.22
CA SER A 73 -5.76 -20.14 -9.44
C SER A 73 -6.02 -20.88 -10.75
N ASP A 74 -4.98 -21.25 -11.50
CA ASP A 74 -5.04 -21.90 -12.83
C ASP A 74 -5.90 -21.14 -13.85
N PHE A 75 -6.16 -19.85 -13.60
CA PHE A 75 -7.17 -19.07 -14.31
C PHE A 75 -8.54 -19.78 -14.41
N SER A 76 -8.87 -20.63 -13.44
CA SER A 76 -10.11 -21.41 -13.41
C SER A 76 -11.30 -20.56 -12.94
N PHE A 77 -11.60 -19.50 -13.69
CA PHE A 77 -12.76 -18.64 -13.46
C PHE A 77 -13.85 -18.93 -14.48
N SER A 78 -15.10 -18.92 -14.03
CA SER A 78 -16.27 -18.93 -14.91
C SER A 78 -16.40 -17.61 -15.68
N GLY A 79 -17.16 -17.62 -16.78
CA GLY A 79 -17.42 -16.41 -17.58
C GLY A 79 -18.05 -15.28 -16.76
N ASN A 80 -18.89 -15.60 -15.76
CA ASN A 80 -19.48 -14.60 -14.87
C ASN A 80 -18.44 -14.00 -13.90
N GLU A 81 -17.53 -14.82 -13.37
CA GLU A 81 -16.47 -14.36 -12.48
C GLU A 81 -15.47 -13.44 -13.20
N TYR A 82 -15.16 -13.70 -14.46
CA TYR A 82 -14.38 -12.76 -15.28
C TYR A 82 -15.09 -11.42 -15.45
N GLY A 83 -16.42 -11.42 -15.64
CA GLY A 83 -17.22 -10.20 -15.68
C GLY A 83 -17.16 -9.41 -14.38
N LEU A 84 -17.33 -10.10 -13.25
CA LEU A 84 -17.20 -9.52 -11.91
C LEU A 84 -15.78 -8.95 -11.66
N LEU A 85 -14.74 -9.68 -12.06
CA LEU A 85 -13.36 -9.25 -11.92
C LEU A 85 -13.09 -7.98 -12.74
N ALA A 86 -13.61 -7.89 -13.97
CA ALA A 86 -13.46 -6.71 -14.81
C ALA A 86 -14.15 -5.47 -14.18
N ILE A 87 -15.38 -5.62 -13.69
CA ILE A 87 -16.11 -4.53 -13.02
C ILE A 87 -15.38 -4.08 -11.76
N GLY A 88 -14.94 -5.04 -10.93
CA GLY A 88 -14.16 -4.77 -9.72
C GLY A 88 -12.82 -4.07 -10.01
N PHE A 89 -12.14 -4.48 -11.08
CA PHE A 89 -10.89 -3.87 -11.54
C PHE A 89 -11.10 -2.41 -11.95
N LEU A 90 -12.08 -2.13 -12.83
CA LEU A 90 -12.37 -0.75 -13.28
C LEU A 90 -12.80 0.14 -12.10
N GLY A 91 -13.69 -0.35 -11.25
CA GLY A 91 -14.16 0.39 -10.07
C GLY A 91 -13.00 0.72 -9.11
N SER A 92 -12.18 -0.29 -8.80
CA SER A 92 -11.01 -0.12 -7.92
C SER A 92 -9.98 0.83 -8.52
N PHE A 93 -9.74 0.79 -9.83
CA PHE A 93 -8.82 1.69 -10.52
C PHE A 93 -9.22 3.16 -10.38
N ILE A 94 -10.49 3.48 -10.63
CA ILE A 94 -11.01 4.85 -10.52
C ILE A 94 -10.92 5.35 -9.08
N VAL A 95 -11.35 4.53 -8.11
CA VAL A 95 -11.30 4.87 -6.68
C VAL A 95 -9.86 5.04 -6.20
N ALA A 96 -8.94 4.18 -6.65
CA ALA A 96 -7.54 4.23 -6.25
C ALA A 96 -6.86 5.55 -6.67
N ILE A 97 -7.16 6.07 -7.86
CA ILE A 97 -6.64 7.39 -8.30
C ILE A 97 -7.05 8.49 -7.32
N GLY A 98 -8.34 8.52 -6.95
CA GLY A 98 -8.86 9.46 -5.97
C GLY A 98 -8.21 9.30 -4.58
N ALA A 99 -8.11 8.05 -4.11
CA ALA A 99 -7.55 7.72 -2.81
C ALA A 99 -6.06 8.07 -2.68
N VAL A 100 -5.26 7.81 -3.73
CA VAL A 100 -3.83 8.17 -3.75
C VAL A 100 -3.64 9.69 -3.70
N LYS A 101 -4.42 10.43 -4.50
CA LYS A 101 -4.37 11.90 -4.49
C LYS A 101 -4.78 12.46 -3.13
N PHE A 102 -5.86 11.93 -2.56
CA PHE A 102 -6.31 12.29 -1.22
C PHE A 102 -5.22 12.03 -0.16
N LEU A 103 -4.62 10.83 -0.15
CA LEU A 103 -3.62 10.49 0.85
C LEU A 103 -2.38 11.39 0.75
N LEU A 104 -1.89 11.65 -0.48
CA LEU A 104 -0.74 12.54 -0.71
C LEU A 104 -1.02 13.97 -0.24
N GLN A 105 -2.25 14.46 -0.34
CA GLN A 105 -2.65 15.77 0.18
C GLN A 105 -2.78 15.74 1.71
N PHE A 106 -3.43 14.70 2.26
CA PHE A 106 -3.66 14.54 3.70
C PHE A 106 -2.35 14.56 4.50
N VAL A 107 -1.34 13.79 4.07
CA VAL A 107 -0.06 13.64 4.80
C VAL A 107 0.83 14.88 4.80
N GLN A 108 0.50 15.90 4.00
CA GLN A 108 1.21 17.18 4.01
C GLN A 108 0.82 18.03 5.22
N THR A 109 -0.40 17.88 5.72
CA THR A 109 -0.97 18.71 6.80
C THR A 109 -1.33 17.90 8.04
N HIS A 110 -1.41 16.58 7.95
CA HIS A 110 -1.84 15.70 9.03
C HIS A 110 -0.82 14.60 9.36
N THR A 111 -0.99 13.98 10.53
CA THR A 111 -0.21 12.81 10.97
C THR A 111 -0.95 11.50 10.70
N PHE A 112 -0.28 10.36 10.87
CA PHE A 112 -0.90 9.04 10.69
C PHE A 112 -1.72 8.56 11.91
N ILE A 113 -1.83 9.36 12.98
CA ILE A 113 -2.55 8.97 14.20
C ILE A 113 -4.01 8.57 13.91
N PRO A 114 -4.79 9.32 13.10
CA PRO A 114 -6.18 8.93 12.78
C PRO A 114 -6.27 7.56 12.11
N PHE A 115 -5.32 7.21 11.24
CA PHE A 115 -5.27 5.88 10.62
C PHE A 115 -4.95 4.78 11.64
N GLY A 116 -4.10 5.07 12.62
CA GLY A 116 -3.82 4.15 13.73
C GLY A 116 -5.07 3.87 14.57
N ILE A 117 -5.78 4.93 14.97
CA ILE A 117 -7.04 4.82 15.73
C ILE A 117 -8.08 4.03 14.93
N TYR A 118 -8.27 4.36 13.65
CA TYR A 118 -9.17 3.63 12.76
C TYR A 118 -8.87 2.13 12.72
N ARG A 119 -7.59 1.73 12.62
CA ARG A 119 -7.21 0.31 12.58
C ARG A 119 -7.45 -0.42 13.90
N ILE A 120 -7.24 0.25 15.05
CA ILE A 120 -7.55 -0.34 16.36
C ILE A 120 -9.05 -0.61 16.48
N ILE A 121 -9.88 0.37 16.13
CA ILE A 121 -11.34 0.22 16.15
C ILE A 121 -11.77 -0.90 15.21
N LEU A 122 -11.27 -0.91 13.97
CA LEU A 122 -11.59 -1.94 12.99
C LEU A 122 -11.18 -3.34 13.47
N SER A 123 -10.02 -3.46 14.13
CA SER A 123 -9.55 -4.72 14.71
C SER A 123 -10.48 -5.22 15.82
N ILE A 124 -10.96 -4.33 16.69
CA ILE A 124 -11.91 -4.68 17.75
C ILE A 124 -13.24 -5.14 17.14
N LEU A 125 -13.76 -4.41 16.15
CA LEU A 125 -15.00 -4.78 15.46
C LEU A 125 -14.88 -6.12 14.75
N PHE A 126 -13.75 -6.40 14.10
CA PHE A 126 -13.50 -7.69 13.46
C PHE A 126 -13.45 -8.84 14.48
N LEU A 127 -12.81 -8.64 15.64
CA LEU A 127 -12.79 -9.62 16.72
C LEU A 127 -14.20 -9.92 17.25
N LEU A 128 -15.04 -8.91 17.41
CA LEU A 128 -16.43 -9.09 17.84
C LEU A 128 -17.31 -9.73 16.78
N PHE A 129 -16.99 -9.56 15.50
CA PHE A 129 -17.74 -10.18 14.40
C PHE A 129 -17.43 -11.68 14.25
N ILE A 130 -16.18 -12.08 14.52
CA ILE A 130 -15.73 -13.46 14.35
C ILE A 130 -15.92 -14.33 15.61
N THR A 131 -16.16 -13.70 16.76
CA THR A 131 -16.44 -14.37 18.06
C THR A 131 -17.94 -14.49 18.26
#